data_AF-A0A432R0A2-F1
#
_entry.id   AF-A0A432R0A2-F1
#
_cell.length_a   1.000
_cell.length_b   1.000
_cell.length_c   1.000
_cell.angle_alpha   90.00
_cell.angle_beta   90.00
_cell.angle_gamma   90.00
#
_symmetry.space_group_name_H-M   'P 1'
#
loop_
_entity.id
_entity.type
_entity.pdbx_description
1 polymer ?
#
loop_
_entity_poly.entity_id
_entity_poly.type
_entity_poly.pdbx_seq_one_letter_code
_entity_poly.pdbx_strand_id
1 'polypeptide(L)'
;MDIQATLEEIEAEIQPLLGQGQVADYIPALASVDPKQFGMAVTLNDGTQFGVGAYDKKFSIQSISKLFTFTLALDAYSTELYKRV
;
A
#
# COMPACT_ATOMS: atom_id res chain seq x y z
N MET A 1 7.85 -1.75 -22.25
CA MET A 1 6.60 -2.13 -21.57
C MET A 1 5.93 -0.83 -21.20
N ASP A 2 4.67 -0.64 -21.57
CA ASP A 2 3.93 0.56 -21.23
C ASP A 2 3.29 0.36 -19.85
N ILE A 3 3.95 0.89 -18.82
CA ILE A 3 3.53 0.71 -17.42
C ILE A 3 2.17 1.37 -17.18
N GLN A 4 1.94 2.55 -17.78
CA GLN A 4 0.68 3.27 -17.60
C GLN A 4 -0.48 2.47 -18.18
N ALA A 5 -0.33 1.98 -19.42
CA ALA A 5 -1.37 1.16 -20.05
C ALA A 5 -1.68 -0.12 -19.26
N THR A 6 -0.65 -0.78 -18.70
CA THR A 6 -0.87 -1.96 -17.84
C THR A 6 -1.62 -1.63 -16.55
N LEU A 7 -1.34 -0.49 -15.91
CA LEU A 7 -2.07 -0.08 -14.71
C LEU A 7 -3.55 0.23 -15.03
N GLU A 8 -3.82 0.86 -16.16
CA GLU A 8 -5.18 1.16 -16.64
C GLU A 8 -5.97 -0.10 -16.97
N GLU A 9 -5.33 -1.09 -17.61
CA GLU A 9 -5.92 -2.41 -17.88
C GLU A 9 -6.32 -3.11 -16.57
N ILE A 10 -5.41 -3.15 -15.58
CA ILE A 10 -5.70 -3.72 -14.25
C ILE A 10 -6.86 -2.98 -13.58
N GLU A 11 -6.86 -1.65 -13.57
CA GLU A 11 -7.93 -0.87 -12.95
C GLU A 11 -9.29 -1.20 -13.57
N ALA A 12 -9.36 -1.33 -14.90
CA ALA A 12 -10.58 -1.68 -15.61
C ALA A 12 -11.06 -3.11 -15.27
N GLU A 13 -10.15 -4.09 -15.24
CA GLU A 13 -10.48 -5.49 -14.96
C GLU A 13 -11.01 -5.70 -13.54
N ILE A 14 -10.48 -4.97 -12.55
CA ILE A 14 -10.87 -5.19 -11.15
C ILE A 14 -12.12 -4.42 -10.72
N GLN A 15 -12.64 -3.46 -11.51
CA GLN A 15 -13.83 -2.67 -11.16
C GLN A 15 -15.01 -3.52 -10.62
N PRO A 16 -15.38 -4.66 -11.24
CA PRO A 16 -16.47 -5.51 -10.75
C PRO A 16 -16.18 -6.22 -9.42
N LEU A 17 -14.91 -6.26 -9.02
CA LEU A 17 -14.43 -6.93 -7.80
C LEU A 17 -14.38 -5.99 -6.60
N LEU A 18 -14.41 -4.68 -6.82
CA LEU A 18 -14.32 -3.69 -5.75
C LEU A 18 -15.54 -3.76 -4.82
N GLY A 19 -15.27 -3.79 -3.52
CA GLY A 19 -16.28 -3.90 -2.47
C GLY A 19 -16.74 -5.32 -2.12
N GLN A 20 -16.12 -6.38 -2.67
CA GLN A 20 -16.41 -7.77 -2.26
C GLN A 20 -15.84 -8.12 -0.86
N GLY A 21 -14.96 -7.29 -0.29
CA GLY A 21 -14.40 -7.44 1.05
C GLY A 21 -15.04 -6.51 2.10
N GLN A 22 -14.68 -6.72 3.37
CA GLN A 22 -15.13 -5.87 4.47
C GLN A 22 -14.02 -4.89 4.87
N VAL A 23 -14.36 -3.61 4.93
CA VAL A 23 -13.47 -2.57 5.49
C VAL A 23 -13.33 -2.77 6.99
N ALA A 24 -12.11 -2.63 7.51
CA ALA A 24 -11.85 -2.71 8.94
C ALA A 24 -12.63 -1.62 9.70
N ASP A 25 -13.40 -2.03 10.71
CA ASP A 25 -14.34 -1.17 11.44
C ASP A 25 -13.96 -0.94 12.91
N TYR A 26 -12.99 -1.69 13.43
CA TYR A 26 -12.52 -1.59 14.82
C TYR A 26 -11.78 -0.27 15.14
N ILE A 27 -11.37 0.50 14.12
CA ILE A 27 -10.85 1.87 14.26
C ILE A 27 -11.79 2.81 13.51
N PRO A 28 -12.37 3.85 14.15
CA PRO A 28 -13.34 4.74 13.51
C PRO A 28 -12.85 5.38 12.21
N ALA A 29 -11.57 5.74 12.14
CA ALA A 29 -10.96 6.33 10.94
C ALA A 29 -10.83 5.34 9.76
N LEU A 30 -10.80 4.03 10.02
CA LEU A 30 -10.81 3.00 8.98
C LEU A 30 -12.24 2.70 8.52
N ALA A 31 -13.20 2.69 9.45
CA ALA A 31 -14.60 2.41 9.16
C ALA A 31 -15.23 3.38 8.14
N SER A 32 -14.72 4.61 8.06
CA SER A 32 -15.22 5.64 7.13
C SER A 32 -14.65 5.55 5.71
N VAL A 33 -13.79 4.57 5.41
CA VAL A 33 -13.19 4.43 4.08
C VAL A 33 -14.19 3.80 3.11
N ASP A 34 -14.28 4.35 1.90
CA ASP A 34 -15.12 3.79 0.83
C ASP A 34 -14.60 2.38 0.45
N PRO A 35 -15.42 1.32 0.56
CA PRO A 35 -15.04 -0.06 0.21
C PRO A 35 -14.69 -0.25 -1.27
N LYS A 36 -15.02 0.71 -2.13
CA LYS A 36 -14.65 0.74 -3.54
C LYS A 36 -13.44 1.61 -3.84
N GLN A 37 -12.85 2.27 -2.84
CA GLN A 37 -11.65 3.06 -3.05
C GLN A 37 -10.49 2.15 -3.44
N PHE A 38 -9.91 2.41 -4.61
CA PHE A 38 -8.75 1.72 -5.14
C PHE A 38 -7.70 2.73 -5.59
N GLY A 39 -6.42 2.37 -5.47
CA GLY A 39 -5.31 3.13 -5.99
C GLY A 39 -4.10 2.22 -6.16
N MET A 40 -3.36 2.40 -7.24
CA MET A 40 -2.15 1.66 -7.55
C MET A 40 -1.11 2.60 -8.15
N ALA A 41 0.14 2.47 -7.72
CA ALA A 41 1.25 3.26 -8.23
C ALA A 41 2.51 2.41 -8.39
N VAL A 42 3.34 2.80 -9.35
CA VAL A 42 4.67 2.26 -9.59
C VAL A 42 5.65 3.42 -9.64
N THR A 43 6.76 3.30 -8.91
CA THR A 43 7.89 4.24 -8.98
C THR A 43 9.11 3.48 -9.46
N LEU A 44 9.72 3.95 -10.54
CA LEU A 44 10.95 3.40 -11.09
C LEU A 44 12.18 3.90 -10.33
N ASN A 45 13.32 3.24 -10.52
CA ASN A 45 14.59 3.60 -9.87
C ASN A 45 15.08 5.02 -10.24
N ASP A 46 14.66 5.55 -11.38
CA ASP A 46 14.97 6.91 -11.83
C ASP A 46 13.99 7.97 -11.27
N GLY A 47 13.01 7.54 -10.48
CA GLY A 47 11.98 8.41 -9.91
C GLY A 47 10.75 8.63 -10.79
N THR A 48 10.69 8.06 -11.99
CA THR A 48 9.48 8.11 -12.83
C THR A 48 8.32 7.41 -12.12
N GLN A 49 7.16 8.06 -12.08
CA GLN A 49 5.97 7.58 -11.38
C GLN A 49 4.82 7.34 -12.37
N PHE A 50 4.10 6.25 -12.14
CA PHE A 50 2.88 5.87 -12.85
C PHE A 50 1.81 5.56 -11.81
N GLY A 51 0.54 5.84 -12.12
CA GLY A 51 -0.54 5.59 -11.18
C GLY A 51 -1.93 5.63 -11.78
N VAL A 52 -2.86 4.95 -11.12
CA VAL A 52 -4.30 4.86 -11.44
C VAL A 52 -5.13 4.91 -10.16
N GLY A 53 -6.40 5.30 -10.28
CA GLY A 53 -7.30 5.49 -9.14
C GLY A 53 -6.80 6.54 -8.13
N ALA A 54 -7.05 6.30 -6.85
CA ALA A 54 -6.71 7.19 -5.74
C ALA A 54 -5.25 7.04 -5.26
N TYR A 55 -4.29 6.87 -6.16
CA TYR A 55 -2.90 6.57 -5.81
C TYR A 55 -2.18 7.68 -5.02
N ASP A 56 -2.63 8.94 -5.12
CA ASP A 56 -2.08 10.09 -4.38
C ASP A 56 -2.84 10.37 -3.06
N LYS A 57 -3.84 9.53 -2.72
CA LYS A 57 -4.59 9.67 -1.48
C LYS A 57 -3.81 9.09 -0.31
N LYS A 58 -3.54 9.93 0.70
CA LYS A 58 -2.87 9.52 1.93
C LYS A 58 -3.74 8.59 2.78
N PHE A 59 -3.10 7.57 3.36
CA PHE A 59 -3.71 6.67 4.33
C PHE A 59 -2.69 6.23 5.39
N SER A 60 -3.15 5.67 6.51
CA SER A 60 -2.26 5.12 7.53
C SER A 60 -1.57 3.86 7.02
N ILE A 61 -0.24 3.79 7.15
CA ILE A 61 0.55 2.64 6.69
C ILE A 61 0.33 1.38 7.55
N GLN A 62 -0.25 1.49 8.74
CA GLN A 62 -0.59 0.36 9.62
C GLN A 62 0.57 -0.66 9.73
N SER A 63 0.33 -1.96 9.53
CA SER A 63 1.36 -3.00 9.62
C SER A 63 2.52 -2.86 8.62
N ILE A 64 2.38 -2.08 7.54
CA ILE A 64 3.50 -1.78 6.63
C ILE A 64 4.63 -1.07 7.39
N SER A 65 4.30 -0.27 8.43
CA SER A 65 5.30 0.36 9.30
C SER A 65 6.29 -0.62 9.93
N LYS A 66 5.90 -1.87 10.16
CA LYS A 66 6.74 -2.88 10.82
C LYS A 66 8.01 -3.17 10.02
N LEU A 67 7.93 -3.19 8.69
CA LEU A 67 9.10 -3.41 7.84
C LEU A 67 10.12 -2.29 8.03
N PHE A 68 9.68 -1.03 7.93
CA PHE A 68 10.55 0.13 8.10
C PHE A 68 11.16 0.19 9.50
N THR A 69 10.33 -0.01 10.54
CA THR A 69 10.81 -0.04 11.93
C THR A 69 11.81 -1.18 12.16
N PHE A 70 11.57 -2.35 11.55
CA PHE A 70 12.51 -3.48 11.64
C PHE A 70 13.85 -3.16 10.97
N THR A 71 13.86 -2.55 9.77
CA THR A 71 15.10 -2.14 9.11
C THR A 71 15.89 -1.14 9.96
N LEU A 72 15.23 -0.16 10.57
CA LEU A 72 15.86 0.80 11.48
C LEU A 72 16.42 0.11 12.74
N ALA A 73 15.69 -0.86 13.30
CA ALA A 73 16.17 -1.63 14.45
C ALA A 73 17.36 -2.52 14.07
N LEU A 74 17.36 -3.11 12.88
CA LEU A 74 18.47 -3.93 12.40
C LEU A 74 19.74 -3.09 12.19
N ASP A 75 19.60 -1.88 11.66
CA ASP A 75 20.71 -0.92 11.56
C ASP A 75 21.26 -0.55 12.95
N ALA A 76 20.37 -0.27 13.91
CA ALA A 76 20.75 0.14 15.26
C ALA A 76 21.36 -0.99 16.12
N TYR A 77 20.87 -2.23 16.00
CA TYR A 77 21.21 -3.33 16.90
C TYR A 77 21.91 -4.52 16.22
N SER A 78 21.99 -4.54 14.88
CA SER A 78 22.57 -5.64 14.11
C SER A 78 22.02 -7.00 14.58
N THR A 79 22.87 -8.00 14.79
CA THR A 79 22.47 -9.35 15.17
C THR A 79 21.89 -9.48 16.58
N GLU A 80 22.08 -8.49 17.45
CA GLU A 80 21.53 -8.52 18.81
C GLU A 80 19.99 -8.42 18.81
N LEU A 81 19.43 -7.82 17.76
CA LEU A 81 17.99 -7.72 17.58
C LEU A 81 17.30 -9.09 17.66
N TYR A 82 17.91 -10.12 17.04
CA TYR A 82 17.36 -11.48 16.97
C TYR A 82 17.21 -12.19 18.31
N LYS A 83 17.76 -11.65 19.41
CA LYS A 83 17.53 -12.17 20.76
C LYS A 83 16.16 -11.79 21.34
N ARG A 84 15.46 -10.84 20.69
CA ARG A 84 14.22 -10.23 21.19
C ARG A 84 13.03 -10.38 20.24
N VAL A 85 13.23 -10.94 19.05
CA VAL A 85 12.21 -11.15 18.02
C VAL A 85 12.10 -12.60 17.62
#